data_AF-A0AAU9NM36-F1
#
_entry.id   AF-A0AAU9NM36-F1
#
_cell.length_a   1.000
_cell.length_b   1.000
_cell.length_c   1.000
_cell.angle_alpha   90.00
_cell.angle_beta   90.00
_cell.angle_gamma   90.00
#
_symmetry.space_group_name_H-M   'P 1'
#
loop_
_entity.id
_entity.type
_entity.pdbx_description
1 polymer ?
#
loop_
_entity_poly.entity_id
_entity_poly.type
_entity_poly.pdbx_seq_one_letter_code
_entity_poly.pdbx_strand_id
1 'polypeptide(L)'
;MGSLLQKSTPNFHRSLSTSLKILSLILLSLLSSLFLNQEQESYVLAVCGIVLFIIIKTYLVSRSSEIYLVDYSCLKPPNYWRVPFSSFLEHAHMVLSLDQESVDFISKVFVSSGQSERTYLPPALHFIPTRPTHEEAVKEARLILFPVFEDLLSKTKLSPLDIDILIVNCSGFCPSPSLSSIIINRYSMREDIKSFNISGMGCSASALAVDMAQILLQAPVLHSKTEQR
;
A
#
# COMPACT_ATOMS: atom_id res chain seq x y z
N MET A 1 -16.87 15.72 11.10
CA MET A 1 -16.75 16.75 10.04
C MET A 1 -15.64 16.28 9.12
N GLY A 2 -15.90 15.67 7.96
CA GLY A 2 -16.90 16.01 6.96
C GLY A 2 -16.12 16.42 5.71
N SER A 3 -16.33 15.67 4.61
CA SER A 3 -15.76 15.84 3.26
C SER A 3 -14.24 15.87 3.16
N LEU A 4 -13.62 14.81 2.64
CA LEU A 4 -12.52 14.87 1.65
C LEU A 4 -12.19 13.48 1.04
N LEU A 5 -13.16 12.56 0.98
CA LEU A 5 -13.08 11.42 0.06
C LEU A 5 -13.93 11.73 -1.17
N GLN A 6 -13.46 12.71 -1.96
CA GLN A 6 -13.92 12.87 -3.32
C GLN A 6 -13.33 11.72 -4.14
N LYS A 7 -14.08 10.63 -4.16
CA LYS A 7 -13.81 9.42 -4.94
C LYS A 7 -13.95 9.76 -6.43
N SER A 8 -12.95 10.42 -6.99
CA SER A 8 -12.83 10.63 -8.43
C SER A 8 -12.06 9.45 -9.00
N THR A 9 -12.76 8.37 -9.30
CA THR A 9 -12.25 7.30 -10.15
C THR A 9 -12.53 7.69 -11.60
N PRO A 10 -11.58 8.28 -12.35
CA PRO A 10 -11.81 8.78 -13.71
C PRO A 10 -12.29 7.69 -14.68
N ASN A 11 -11.96 6.43 -14.41
CA ASN A 11 -12.38 5.28 -15.22
C ASN A 11 -13.87 4.94 -15.06
N PHE A 12 -14.45 5.12 -13.87
CA PHE A 12 -15.89 4.94 -13.65
C PHE A 12 -16.70 5.98 -14.42
N HIS A 13 -16.27 7.25 -14.35
CA HIS A 13 -16.93 8.34 -15.07
C HIS A 13 -16.83 8.16 -16.59
N ARG A 14 -15.71 7.63 -17.10
CA ARG A 14 -15.52 7.35 -18.53
C ARG A 14 -16.37 6.17 -19.02
N SER A 15 -16.43 5.08 -18.26
CA SER A 15 -17.27 3.90 -18.56
C SER A 15 -18.77 4.21 -18.47
N LEU A 16 -19.17 5.00 -17.46
CA LEU A 16 -20.52 5.52 -17.31
C LEU A 16 -20.88 6.45 -18.47
N SER A 17 -19.99 7.37 -18.86
CA SER A 17 -20.18 8.28 -19.99
C SER A 17 -20.33 7.55 -21.32
N THR A 18 -19.52 6.51 -21.59
CA THR A 18 -19.66 5.69 -22.81
C THR A 18 -20.96 4.89 -22.80
N SER A 19 -21.34 4.33 -21.66
CA SER A 19 -22.59 3.57 -21.53
C SER A 19 -23.83 4.46 -21.68
N LEU A 20 -23.78 5.70 -21.16
CA LEU A 20 -24.87 6.68 -21.31
C LEU A 20 -25.05 7.11 -22.77
N LYS A 21 -23.94 7.28 -23.51
CA LYS A 21 -23.97 7.61 -24.95
C LYS A 21 -24.51 6.46 -25.80
N ILE A 22 -24.16 5.22 -25.46
CA ILE A 22 -24.69 4.02 -26.13
C ILE A 22 -26.18 3.89 -25.84
N LEU A 23 -26.60 4.07 -24.58
CA LEU A 23 -28.00 4.05 -24.19
C LEU A 23 -28.81 5.15 -24.89
N SER A 24 -28.27 6.37 -25.02
CA SER A 24 -28.95 7.47 -25.72
C SER A 24 -29.11 7.20 -27.22
N LEU A 25 -28.10 6.60 -27.87
CA LEU A 25 -28.18 6.22 -29.28
C LEU A 25 -29.22 5.11 -29.52
N ILE A 26 -29.28 4.12 -28.62
CA ILE A 26 -30.28 3.04 -28.70
C ILE A 26 -31.69 3.55 -28.38
N LEU A 27 -31.84 4.49 -27.45
CA LEU A 27 -33.12 5.13 -27.16
C LEU A 27 -33.61 5.96 -28.37
N LEU A 28 -32.70 6.67 -29.05
CA LEU A 28 -33.02 7.41 -30.27
C LEU A 28 -33.47 6.48 -31.41
N SER A 29 -32.80 5.35 -31.60
CA SER A 29 -33.18 4.38 -32.63
C SER A 29 -34.52 3.71 -32.32
N LEU A 30 -34.79 3.40 -31.04
CA LEU A 30 -36.08 2.88 -30.58
C LEU A 30 -37.22 3.88 -30.79
N LEU A 31 -37.04 5.15 -30.38
CA LEU A 31 -38.00 6.23 -30.60
C LEU A 31 -38.28 6.45 -32.10
N SER A 32 -37.24 6.43 -32.93
CA SER A 32 -37.39 6.56 -34.38
C SER A 32 -38.13 5.36 -35.00
N SER A 33 -37.86 4.13 -34.54
CA SER A 33 -38.54 2.93 -35.03
C SER A 33 -40.01 2.82 -34.59
N LEU A 34 -40.34 3.29 -33.37
CA LEU A 34 -41.72 3.37 -32.86
C LEU A 34 -42.54 4.44 -33.60
N PHE A 35 -41.91 5.54 -34.02
CA PHE A 35 -42.56 6.59 -34.81
C PHE A 35 -42.84 6.19 -36.27
N LEU A 36 -42.06 5.26 -36.81
CA LEU A 36 -42.11 4.89 -38.23
C LEU A 36 -42.93 3.63 -38.52
N ASN A 37 -43.14 2.71 -37.57
CA ASN A 37 -43.81 1.43 -37.85
C ASN A 37 -44.70 0.93 -36.70
N GLN A 38 -45.97 0.65 -37.03
CA GLN A 38 -47.00 0.12 -36.14
C GLN A 38 -47.09 -1.42 -36.14
N GLU A 39 -46.23 -2.12 -36.90
CA GLU A 39 -46.36 -3.57 -37.22
C GLU A 39 -45.00 -4.33 -37.18
N GLN A 40 -44.15 -4.17 -36.15
CA GLN A 40 -42.89 -4.93 -36.06
C GLN A 40 -42.46 -5.32 -34.62
N GLU A 41 -43.09 -6.35 -34.05
CA GLU A 41 -42.73 -6.86 -32.72
C GLU A 41 -41.35 -7.55 -32.64
N SER A 42 -40.89 -8.18 -33.73
CA SER A 42 -39.64 -8.95 -33.75
C SER A 42 -38.38 -8.09 -33.63
N TYR A 43 -38.39 -6.88 -34.20
CA TYR A 43 -37.28 -5.93 -34.12
C TYR A 43 -37.14 -5.34 -32.72
N VAL A 44 -38.26 -5.06 -32.05
CA VAL A 44 -38.28 -4.52 -30.68
C VAL A 44 -37.64 -5.53 -29.72
N LEU A 45 -37.97 -6.82 -29.83
CA LEU A 45 -37.38 -7.89 -29.00
C LEU A 45 -35.86 -8.01 -29.19
N ALA A 46 -35.37 -7.94 -30.44
CA ALA A 46 -33.93 -8.01 -30.73
C ALA A 46 -33.17 -6.81 -30.12
N VAL A 47 -33.72 -5.59 -30.23
CA VAL A 47 -33.10 -4.39 -29.64
C VAL A 47 -33.12 -4.46 -28.12
N CYS A 48 -34.23 -4.90 -27.50
CA CYS A 48 -34.29 -5.13 -26.05
C CYS A 48 -33.23 -6.12 -25.57
N GLY A 49 -33.01 -7.22 -26.31
CA GLY A 49 -31.96 -8.19 -26.02
C GLY A 49 -30.54 -7.59 -26.05
N ILE A 50 -30.25 -6.75 -27.05
CA ILE A 50 -28.96 -6.05 -27.17
C ILE A 50 -28.76 -5.06 -26.02
N VAL A 51 -29.80 -4.29 -25.68
CA VAL A 51 -29.76 -3.36 -24.53
C VAL A 51 -29.49 -4.11 -23.23
N LEU A 52 -30.21 -5.21 -22.99
CA LEU A 52 -30.05 -6.00 -21.78
C LEU A 52 -28.65 -6.61 -21.69
N PHE A 53 -28.10 -7.11 -22.80
CA PHE A 53 -26.73 -7.61 -22.88
C PHE A 53 -25.70 -6.52 -22.58
N ILE A 54 -25.87 -5.31 -23.13
CA ILE A 54 -24.98 -4.17 -22.85
C ILE A 54 -25.07 -3.77 -21.38
N ILE A 55 -26.28 -3.69 -20.80
CA ILE A 55 -26.47 -3.38 -19.37
C ILE A 55 -25.79 -4.42 -18.50
N ILE A 56 -25.97 -5.71 -18.77
CA ILE A 56 -25.34 -6.80 -18.00
C ILE A 56 -23.82 -6.72 -18.12
N LYS A 57 -23.29 -6.56 -19.34
CA LYS A 57 -21.84 -6.44 -19.56
C LYS A 57 -21.27 -5.22 -18.83
N THR A 58 -21.92 -4.07 -18.93
CA THR A 58 -21.50 -2.85 -18.21
C THR A 58 -21.60 -3.05 -16.71
N TYR A 59 -22.65 -3.67 -16.19
CA TYR A 59 -22.81 -3.97 -14.77
C TYR A 59 -21.68 -4.88 -14.26
N LEU A 60 -21.36 -5.95 -14.99
CA LEU A 60 -20.28 -6.86 -14.64
C LEU A 60 -18.90 -6.19 -14.71
N VAL A 61 -18.64 -5.37 -15.73
CA VAL A 61 -17.36 -4.65 -15.90
C VAL A 61 -17.23 -3.46 -14.92
N SER A 62 -18.34 -2.83 -14.54
CA SER A 62 -18.35 -1.70 -13.60
C SER A 62 -18.24 -2.15 -12.14
N ARG A 63 -18.40 -3.44 -11.86
CA ARG A 63 -18.13 -4.02 -10.54
C ARG A 63 -16.62 -3.98 -10.29
N SER A 64 -16.15 -2.93 -9.62
CA SER A 64 -14.77 -2.84 -9.16
C SER A 64 -14.46 -4.03 -8.26
N SER A 65 -13.39 -4.77 -8.55
CA SER A 65 -12.85 -5.77 -7.64
C SER A 65 -12.62 -5.13 -6.27
N GLU A 66 -13.30 -5.65 -5.26
CA GLU A 66 -13.08 -5.21 -3.88
C GLU A 66 -11.68 -5.65 -3.44
N ILE A 67 -10.95 -4.73 -2.79
CA ILE A 67 -9.60 -4.98 -2.31
C ILE A 67 -9.66 -5.10 -0.80
N TYR A 68 -9.05 -6.16 -0.28
CA TYR A 68 -9.07 -6.47 1.13
C TYR A 68 -7.66 -6.61 1.68
N LEU A 69 -7.48 -6.17 2.92
CA LEU A 69 -6.31 -6.53 3.71
C LEU A 69 -6.52 -7.95 4.22
N VAL A 70 -5.72 -8.89 3.74
CA VAL A 70 -5.84 -10.31 4.11
C VAL A 70 -5.17 -10.59 5.46
N ASP A 71 -3.96 -10.06 5.67
CA ASP A 71 -3.18 -10.30 6.89
C ASP A 71 -2.16 -9.16 7.12
N TYR A 72 -1.56 -9.12 8.30
CA TYR A 72 -0.49 -8.20 8.68
C TYR A 72 0.50 -8.85 9.65
N SER A 73 1.73 -8.32 9.67
CA SER A 73 2.76 -8.71 10.62
C SER A 73 3.49 -7.50 11.17
N CYS A 74 3.84 -7.57 12.45
CA CYS A 74 4.58 -6.55 13.17
C CYS A 74 5.71 -7.22 13.96
N LEU A 75 6.91 -6.66 13.90
CA LEU A 75 8.01 -7.13 14.74
C LEU A 75 7.98 -6.43 16.11
N LYS A 76 8.03 -7.22 17.17
CA LYS A 76 8.46 -6.74 18.49
C LYS A 76 9.95 -7.05 18.63
N PRO A 77 10.83 -6.04 18.73
CA PRO A 77 12.25 -6.27 18.94
C PRO A 77 12.50 -7.00 20.27
N PRO A 78 13.65 -7.69 20.41
CA PRO A 78 14.00 -8.34 21.66
C PRO A 78 14.22 -7.30 22.78
N ASN A 79 13.99 -7.71 24.02
CA ASN A 79 14.03 -6.81 25.19
C ASN A 79 15.38 -6.10 25.38
N TYR A 80 16.48 -6.62 24.86
CA TYR A 80 17.80 -5.97 24.94
C TYR A 80 17.98 -4.81 23.94
N TRP A 81 16.99 -4.55 23.06
CA TRP A 81 16.94 -3.31 22.26
C TRP A 81 16.14 -2.21 22.94
N ARG A 82 15.49 -2.51 24.07
CA ARG A 82 14.69 -1.56 24.84
C ARG A 82 15.61 -0.50 25.45
N VAL A 83 15.18 0.75 25.38
CA VAL A 83 15.90 1.88 25.98
C VAL A 83 14.97 2.62 26.95
N PRO A 84 15.12 2.40 28.27
CA PRO A 84 14.50 3.23 29.28
C PRO A 84 14.94 4.69 29.17
N PHE A 85 14.13 5.63 29.65
CA PHE A 85 14.42 7.06 29.57
C PHE A 85 15.73 7.41 30.30
N SER A 86 16.00 6.78 31.44
CA SER A 86 17.25 6.97 32.18
C SER A 86 18.47 6.61 31.34
N SER A 87 18.46 5.44 30.69
CA SER A 87 19.55 4.98 29.82
C SER A 87 19.72 5.90 28.61
N PHE A 88 18.62 6.37 28.01
CA PHE A 88 18.70 7.34 26.91
C PHE A 88 19.34 8.65 27.37
N LEU A 89 18.90 9.23 28.49
CA LEU A 89 19.40 10.50 28.99
C LEU A 89 20.89 10.42 29.36
N GLU A 90 21.31 9.31 29.98
CA GLU A 90 22.72 9.05 30.29
C GLU A 90 23.57 8.97 29.01
N HIS A 91 23.12 8.17 28.04
CA HIS A 91 23.79 8.06 26.74
C HIS A 91 23.85 9.39 25.99
N ALA A 92 22.75 10.14 25.95
CA ALA A 92 22.67 11.44 25.28
C ALA A 92 23.61 12.46 25.92
N HIS A 93 23.68 12.50 27.26
CA HIS A 93 24.62 13.36 27.98
C HIS A 93 26.08 13.02 27.64
N MET A 94 26.44 11.74 27.62
CA MET A 94 27.81 11.30 27.30
C MET A 94 28.20 11.49 25.83
N VAL A 95 27.29 11.20 24.88
CA VAL A 95 27.60 11.16 23.45
C VAL A 95 27.47 12.53 22.79
N LEU A 96 26.50 13.34 23.22
CA LEU A 96 26.20 14.64 22.61
C LEU A 96 26.73 15.81 23.45
N SER A 97 27.40 15.54 24.57
CA SER A 97 27.92 16.55 25.51
C SER A 97 26.85 17.58 25.91
N LEU A 98 25.63 17.10 26.19
CA LEU A 98 24.50 17.97 26.55
C LEU A 98 24.73 18.63 27.90
N ASP A 99 24.40 19.91 28.01
CA ASP A 99 24.35 20.61 29.28
C ASP A 99 23.12 20.21 30.11
N GLN A 100 23.11 20.54 31.40
CA GLN A 100 22.05 20.13 32.31
C GLN A 100 20.68 20.67 31.90
N GLU A 101 20.61 21.88 31.32
CA GLU A 101 19.34 22.48 30.88
C GLU A 101 18.72 21.65 29.74
N SER A 102 19.54 21.23 28.76
CA SER A 102 19.10 20.35 27.68
C SER A 102 18.63 18.99 28.20
N VAL A 103 19.34 18.40 29.16
CA VAL A 103 18.96 17.11 29.77
C VAL A 103 17.62 17.23 30.48
N ASP A 104 17.42 18.29 31.27
CA ASP A 104 16.16 18.53 31.99
C ASP A 104 15.00 18.77 31.02
N PHE A 105 15.24 19.47 29.92
CA PHE A 105 14.25 19.67 28.87
C PHE A 105 13.85 18.35 28.20
N ILE A 106 14.83 17.56 27.74
CA ILE A 106 14.57 16.26 27.08
C ILE A 106 13.85 15.30 28.04
N SER A 107 14.20 15.30 29.33
CA SER A 107 13.51 14.51 30.36
C SER A 107 12.01 14.87 30.45
N LYS A 108 11.68 16.16 30.48
CA LYS A 108 10.28 16.63 30.45
C LYS A 108 9.57 16.24 29.15
N VAL A 109 10.26 16.29 28.02
CA VAL A 109 9.71 15.86 26.72
C VAL A 109 9.37 14.37 26.74
N PHE A 110 10.24 13.50 27.28
CA PHE A 110 9.93 12.07 27.35
C PHE A 110 8.67 11.77 28.16
N VAL A 111 8.55 12.38 29.34
CA VAL A 111 7.39 12.18 30.22
C VAL A 111 6.09 12.72 29.61
N SER A 112 6.16 13.78 28.79
CA SER A 112 4.98 14.40 28.17
C SER A 112 4.63 13.88 26.76
N SER A 113 5.58 13.23 26.06
CA SER A 113 5.41 12.79 24.67
C SER A 113 4.51 11.56 24.47
N GLY A 114 4.09 10.90 25.55
CA GLY A 114 3.32 9.65 25.48
C GLY A 114 4.16 8.43 25.08
N GLN A 115 5.49 8.57 24.99
CA GLN A 115 6.38 7.43 24.80
C GLN A 115 6.41 6.54 26.04
N SER A 116 6.67 5.24 25.83
CA SER A 116 6.81 4.30 26.93
C SER A 116 8.28 4.15 27.31
N GLU A 117 8.55 3.86 28.59
CA GLU A 117 9.82 3.28 29.05
C GLU A 117 10.17 1.95 28.34
N ARG A 118 9.27 1.41 27.51
CA ARG A 118 9.41 0.19 26.70
C ARG A 118 9.72 0.47 25.22
N THR A 119 10.08 1.69 24.86
CA THR A 119 10.54 2.03 23.49
C THR A 119 11.85 1.32 23.17
N TYR A 120 12.06 0.97 21.90
CA TYR A 120 13.24 0.29 21.40
C TYR A 120 14.05 1.21 20.49
N LEU A 121 15.37 1.04 20.49
CA LEU A 121 16.28 1.68 19.54
C LEU A 121 17.10 0.63 18.76
N PRO A 122 17.53 0.94 17.53
CA PRO A 122 18.41 0.08 16.74
C PRO A 122 19.71 -0.28 17.48
N PRO A 123 20.27 -1.49 17.29
CA PRO A 123 21.53 -1.94 17.91
C PRO A 123 22.66 -0.93 17.81
N ALA A 124 22.79 -0.28 16.66
CA ALA A 124 23.79 0.74 16.36
C ALA A 124 23.82 1.90 17.38
N LEU A 125 22.67 2.23 17.98
CA LEU A 125 22.51 3.33 18.92
C LEU A 125 22.76 2.92 20.38
N HIS A 126 22.96 1.63 20.67
CA HIS A 126 23.29 1.15 22.01
C HIS A 126 24.80 1.23 22.34
N PHE A 127 25.65 1.43 21.35
CA PHE A 127 27.10 1.59 21.55
C PHE A 127 27.45 3.00 22.04
N ILE A 128 28.54 3.12 22.80
CA ILE A 128 29.15 4.40 23.19
C ILE A 128 30.60 4.43 22.66
N PRO A 129 30.94 5.33 21.73
CA PRO A 129 30.03 6.19 20.97
C PRO A 129 29.12 5.37 20.03
N THR A 130 28.00 5.97 19.61
CA THR A 130 27.05 5.31 18.70
C THR A 130 27.71 4.96 17.36
N ARG A 131 27.18 3.95 16.67
CA ARG A 131 27.70 3.48 15.37
C ARG A 131 26.67 3.62 14.24
N PRO A 132 26.20 4.85 13.92
CA PRO A 132 25.15 5.06 12.92
C PRO A 132 25.69 4.95 11.48
N THR A 133 26.33 3.83 11.15
CA THR A 133 26.84 3.60 9.81
C THR A 133 25.74 3.09 8.89
N HIS A 134 25.88 3.35 7.59
CA HIS A 134 24.96 2.83 6.58
C HIS A 134 24.89 1.29 6.60
N GLU A 135 26.01 0.62 6.90
CA GLU A 135 26.05 -0.84 7.01
C GLU A 135 25.19 -1.34 8.17
N GLU A 136 25.25 -0.69 9.33
CA GLU A 136 24.42 -1.04 10.48
C GLU A 136 22.93 -0.80 10.22
N ALA A 137 22.57 0.29 9.52
CA ALA A 137 21.19 0.53 9.11
C ALA A 137 20.66 -0.55 8.14
N VAL A 138 21.49 -1.02 7.19
CA VAL A 138 21.14 -2.15 6.31
C VAL A 138 20.98 -3.45 7.11
N LYS A 139 21.87 -3.71 8.08
CA LYS A 139 21.76 -4.89 8.98
C LYS A 139 20.47 -4.85 9.78
N GLU A 140 20.15 -3.71 10.38
CA GLU A 140 18.90 -3.49 11.11
C GLU A 140 17.68 -3.74 10.22
N ALA A 141 17.65 -3.15 9.03
CA ALA A 141 16.54 -3.32 8.10
C ALA A 141 16.32 -4.80 7.75
N ARG A 142 17.39 -5.60 7.59
CA ARG A 142 17.27 -7.06 7.37
C ARG A 142 16.72 -7.79 8.60
N LEU A 143 17.19 -7.44 9.79
CA LEU A 143 16.70 -8.01 11.05
C LEU A 143 15.22 -7.71 11.30
N ILE A 144 14.71 -6.60 10.76
CA ILE A 144 13.31 -6.21 10.89
C ILE A 144 12.45 -6.79 9.76
N LEU A 145 12.86 -6.60 8.50
CA LEU A 145 12.02 -6.93 7.34
C LEU A 145 11.90 -8.43 7.11
N PHE A 146 12.96 -9.21 7.32
CA PHE A 146 12.92 -10.65 7.02
C PHE A 146 11.96 -11.43 7.93
N PRO A 147 12.00 -11.30 9.28
CA PRO A 147 11.06 -12.02 10.13
C PRO A 147 9.61 -11.59 9.92
N VAL A 148 9.36 -10.31 9.65
CA VAL A 148 8.01 -9.79 9.35
C VAL A 148 7.47 -10.40 8.05
N PHE A 149 8.31 -10.47 7.03
CA PHE A 149 7.94 -11.05 5.74
C PHE A 149 7.70 -12.56 5.86
N GLU A 150 8.57 -13.29 6.57
CA GLU A 150 8.42 -14.72 6.84
C GLU A 150 7.16 -15.05 7.64
N ASP A 151 6.87 -14.27 8.69
CA ASP A 151 5.65 -14.42 9.49
C ASP A 151 4.40 -14.18 8.61
N LEU A 152 4.41 -13.15 7.76
CA LEU A 152 3.30 -12.86 6.85
C LEU A 152 3.08 -13.98 5.82
N LEU A 153 4.15 -14.50 5.21
CA LEU A 153 4.07 -15.66 4.30
C LEU A 153 3.52 -16.89 5.03
N SER A 154 3.94 -17.12 6.28
CA SER A 154 3.48 -18.26 7.07
C SER A 154 1.97 -18.19 7.39
N LYS A 155 1.46 -17.01 7.77
CA LYS A 155 0.05 -16.80 8.08
C LYS A 155 -0.85 -16.92 6.87
N THR A 156 -0.41 -16.34 5.75
CA THR A 156 -1.16 -16.34 4.48
C THR A 156 -1.00 -17.65 3.69
N LYS A 157 0.00 -18.47 4.02
CA LYS A 157 0.38 -19.71 3.30
C LYS A 157 0.72 -19.47 1.83
N LEU A 158 1.23 -18.27 1.51
CA LEU A 158 1.66 -17.89 0.17
C LEU A 158 3.15 -18.20 -0.03
N SER A 159 3.52 -18.51 -1.28
CA SER A 159 4.92 -18.52 -1.71
C SER A 159 5.38 -17.10 -2.07
N PRO A 160 6.66 -16.75 -1.89
CA PRO A 160 7.23 -15.52 -2.48
C PRO A 160 6.97 -15.40 -3.99
N LEU A 161 6.81 -16.53 -4.68
CA LEU A 161 6.49 -16.60 -6.11
C LEU A 161 5.03 -16.25 -6.42
N ASP A 162 4.14 -16.16 -5.44
CA ASP A 162 2.74 -15.78 -5.63
C ASP A 162 2.52 -14.26 -5.54
N ILE A 163 3.55 -13.50 -5.15
CA ILE A 163 3.44 -12.05 -4.93
C ILE A 163 3.73 -11.29 -6.23
N ASP A 164 2.74 -10.53 -6.70
CA ASP A 164 2.85 -9.72 -7.93
C ASP A 164 3.45 -8.32 -7.73
N ILE A 165 3.19 -7.73 -6.55
CA ILE A 165 3.58 -6.36 -6.22
C ILE A 165 4.24 -6.35 -4.84
N LEU A 166 5.41 -5.72 -4.75
CA LEU A 166 6.11 -5.44 -3.50
C LEU A 166 6.29 -3.94 -3.32
N ILE A 167 5.71 -3.39 -2.26
CA ILE A 167 5.88 -1.98 -1.87
C ILE A 167 6.65 -1.96 -0.55
N VAL A 168 7.86 -1.44 -0.57
CA VAL A 168 8.68 -1.24 0.63
C VAL A 168 8.76 0.24 0.93
N ASN A 169 8.50 0.60 2.17
CA ASN A 169 8.63 1.96 2.66
C ASN A 169 9.71 2.03 3.73
N CYS A 170 10.68 2.93 3.56
CA CYS A 170 11.63 3.31 4.59
C CYS A 170 11.98 4.79 4.46
N SER A 171 11.87 5.54 5.54
CA SER A 171 12.27 6.96 5.60
C SER A 171 13.56 7.19 6.38
N GLY A 172 14.15 6.16 6.97
CA GLY A 172 15.38 6.28 7.76
C GLY A 172 16.64 6.42 6.91
N PHE A 173 16.67 5.78 5.73
CA PHE A 173 17.80 5.81 4.79
C PHE A 173 17.40 5.20 3.43
N CYS A 174 18.26 5.33 2.42
CA CYS A 174 18.05 4.80 1.07
C CYS A 174 19.27 4.00 0.60
N PRO A 175 19.30 2.66 0.76
CA PRO A 175 20.45 1.87 0.36
C PRO A 175 20.50 1.61 -1.15
N SER A 176 21.71 1.33 -1.64
CA SER A 176 21.93 0.67 -2.94
C SER A 176 22.60 -0.69 -2.69
N PRO A 177 21.98 -1.83 -3.07
CA PRO A 177 20.66 -1.96 -3.69
C PRO A 177 19.51 -1.54 -2.75
N SER A 178 18.34 -1.20 -3.32
CA SER A 178 17.16 -0.79 -2.54
C SER A 178 16.67 -1.89 -1.61
N LEU A 179 15.89 -1.53 -0.58
CA LEU A 179 15.33 -2.50 0.36
C LEU A 179 14.39 -3.49 -0.33
N SER A 180 13.62 -3.03 -1.32
CA SER A 180 12.80 -3.92 -2.16
C SER A 180 13.64 -4.96 -2.90
N SER A 181 14.77 -4.55 -3.49
CA SER A 181 15.69 -5.46 -4.18
C SER A 181 16.36 -6.46 -3.22
N ILE A 182 16.66 -6.04 -1.99
CA ILE A 182 17.20 -6.93 -0.94
C ILE A 182 16.18 -8.04 -0.61
N ILE A 183 14.90 -7.71 -0.47
CA ILE A 183 13.83 -8.70 -0.22
C ILE A 183 13.67 -9.63 -1.43
N ILE A 184 13.53 -9.07 -2.64
CA ILE A 184 13.34 -9.84 -3.88
C ILE A 184 14.44 -10.87 -4.07
N ASN A 185 15.70 -10.45 -3.91
CA ASN A 185 16.85 -11.33 -4.05
C ASN A 185 16.91 -12.38 -2.93
N ARG A 186 16.61 -12.00 -1.68
CA ARG A 186 16.64 -12.90 -0.53
C ARG A 186 15.65 -14.06 -0.66
N TYR A 187 14.44 -13.78 -1.16
CA TYR A 187 13.35 -14.75 -1.26
C TYR A 187 13.16 -15.31 -2.67
N SER A 188 14.07 -15.02 -3.60
CA SER A 188 14.02 -15.47 -5.00
C SER A 188 12.63 -15.24 -5.62
N MET A 189 12.09 -14.04 -5.41
CA MET A 189 10.80 -13.65 -5.99
C MET A 189 10.90 -13.62 -7.52
N ARG A 190 9.75 -13.59 -8.20
CA ARG A 190 9.70 -13.62 -9.66
C ARG A 190 10.43 -12.43 -10.29
N GLU A 191 11.03 -12.66 -11.45
CA GLU A 191 11.74 -11.63 -12.22
C GLU A 191 10.81 -10.50 -12.70
N ASP A 192 9.53 -10.79 -12.92
CA ASP A 192 8.55 -9.84 -13.43
C ASP A 192 7.79 -9.04 -12.35
N ILE A 193 8.19 -9.22 -11.07
CA ILE A 193 7.58 -8.55 -9.93
C ILE A 193 7.60 -7.03 -10.09
N LYS A 194 6.49 -6.37 -9.71
CA LYS A 194 6.43 -4.91 -9.64
C LYS A 194 6.90 -4.46 -8.28
N SER A 195 8.11 -3.92 -8.22
CA SER A 195 8.72 -3.47 -6.96
C SER A 195 8.80 -1.95 -6.86
N PHE A 196 8.46 -1.43 -5.69
CA PHE A 196 8.47 0.00 -5.40
C PHE A 196 9.14 0.24 -4.06
N ASN A 197 10.06 1.20 -4.00
CA ASN A 197 10.74 1.61 -2.77
C ASN A 197 10.41 3.08 -2.47
N ILE A 198 9.53 3.31 -1.50
CA ILE A 198 9.08 4.63 -1.08
C ILE A 198 10.03 5.14 0.02
N SER A 199 10.51 6.37 -0.15
CA SER A 199 11.37 7.06 0.81
C SER A 199 11.05 8.55 0.86
N GLY A 200 11.37 9.21 2.00
CA GLY A 200 11.27 10.67 2.13
C GLY A 200 9.88 11.22 2.48
N MET A 201 8.87 10.36 2.66
CA MET A 201 7.52 10.77 3.05
C MET A 201 7.31 10.78 4.57
N GLY A 202 8.21 10.18 5.35
CA GLY A 202 8.14 10.17 6.81
C GLY A 202 6.91 9.42 7.32
N CYS A 203 6.20 9.99 8.30
CA CYS A 203 5.08 9.33 8.98
C CYS A 203 3.85 9.08 8.10
N SER A 204 3.71 9.76 6.95
CA SER A 204 2.59 9.55 6.01
C SER A 204 2.83 8.41 5.01
N ALA A 205 4.05 7.87 4.98
CA ALA A 205 4.48 6.95 3.94
C ALA A 205 3.71 5.61 3.95
N SER A 206 3.21 5.16 5.10
CA SER A 206 2.38 3.96 5.21
C SER A 206 1.01 4.14 4.55
N ALA A 207 0.35 5.28 4.77
CA ALA A 207 -0.93 5.59 4.12
C ALA A 207 -0.78 5.71 2.60
N LEU A 208 0.31 6.34 2.15
CA LEU A 208 0.66 6.42 0.72
C LEU A 208 0.90 5.02 0.12
N ALA A 209 1.60 4.13 0.83
CA ALA A 209 1.84 2.77 0.35
C ALA A 209 0.53 1.99 0.18
N VAL A 210 -0.43 2.15 1.09
CA VAL A 210 -1.76 1.51 0.99
C VAL A 210 -2.58 2.09 -0.17
N ASP A 211 -2.59 3.40 -0.35
CA ASP A 211 -3.25 4.05 -1.50
C ASP A 211 -2.65 3.59 -2.84
N MET A 212 -1.32 3.52 -2.91
CA MET A 212 -0.62 3.01 -4.09
C MET A 212 -0.96 1.53 -4.35
N ALA A 213 -1.03 0.70 -3.31
CA ALA A 213 -1.46 -0.70 -3.44
C ALA A 213 -2.87 -0.78 -4.04
N GLN A 214 -3.79 0.08 -3.57
CA GLN A 214 -5.16 0.14 -4.10
C GLN A 214 -5.17 0.51 -5.59
N ILE A 215 -4.45 1.56 -5.98
CA ILE A 215 -4.37 2.02 -7.37
C ILE A 215 -3.78 0.92 -8.27
N LEU A 216 -2.71 0.26 -7.82
CA LEU A 216 -2.05 -0.79 -8.58
C LEU A 216 -2.97 -1.99 -8.77
N LEU A 217 -3.62 -2.47 -7.71
CA LEU A 217 -4.53 -3.62 -7.75
C LEU A 217 -5.80 -3.35 -8.59
N GLN A 218 -6.24 -2.09 -8.71
CA GLN A 218 -7.37 -1.71 -9.57
C GLN A 218 -6.98 -1.47 -11.03
N ALA A 219 -5.68 -1.43 -11.35
CA ALA A 219 -5.24 -1.15 -12.71
C ALA A 219 -5.58 -2.33 -13.65
N PRO A 220 -6.22 -2.08 -14.81
CA PRO A 220 -6.59 -3.13 -15.77
C PRO A 220 -5.42 -3.98 -16.27
N VAL A 221 -4.20 -3.48 -16.14
CA VAL A 221 -2.95 -4.09 -16.64
C VAL A 221 -2.55 -5.34 -15.86
N LEU A 222 -3.00 -5.52 -14.61
CA LEU A 222 -2.68 -6.73 -13.84
C LEU A 222 -3.63 -7.90 -14.12
N HIS A 223 -4.87 -7.61 -14.52
CA HIS A 223 -5.88 -8.63 -14.78
C HIS A 223 -5.66 -9.44 -16.06
N SER A 224 -4.86 -8.95 -17.02
CA SER A 224 -4.59 -9.69 -18.27
C SER A 224 -3.69 -10.92 -18.09
N LYS A 225 -2.99 -11.04 -16.96
CA LYS A 225 -2.15 -12.22 -16.66
C LYS A 225 -2.86 -13.27 -15.79
N THR A 226 -3.86 -12.88 -15.00
CA THR A 226 -4.57 -13.82 -14.11
C THR A 226 -5.53 -14.74 -14.88
N GLU A 227 -5.98 -14.37 -16.09
CA GLU A 227 -6.79 -15.24 -16.97
C GLU A 227 -5.96 -16.25 -17.79
N GLN A 228 -4.62 -16.22 -17.71
CA GLN A 228 -3.75 -17.15 -18.43
C GLN A 228 -3.12 -18.24 -17.52
N ARG A 229 -3.60 -18.38 -16.28
CA ARG A 229 -3.14 -19.41 -15.34
C ARG A 229 -4.32 -20.20 -14.80
#